data_AF-A0A349CZW2-F1
#
_entry.id   AF-A0A349CZW2-F1
#
_cell.length_a   1.000
_cell.length_b   1.000
_cell.length_c   1.000
_cell.angle_alpha   90.00
_cell.angle_beta   90.00
_cell.angle_gamma   90.00
#
_symmetry.space_group_name_H-M   'P 1'
#
loop_
_entity.id
_entity.type
_entity.pdbx_description
1 polymer ?
#
loop_
_entity_poly.entity_id
_entity_poly.type
_entity_poly.pdbx_seq_one_letter_code
_entity_poly.pdbx_strand_id
1 'polypeptide(L)'
;MLDAYEAILIADGARAATMEAIAREAGVSKGGLLYHFESKEALEAALIARMTDLALADIAELSADADGPVAAFVRTSVMTGHPLDRAITATSKLAQTGNVAASDALRGIRDRWADLVRPHVR
;
A
#
# COMPACT_ATOMS: atom_id res chain seq x y z
N MET A 1 3.29 -12.38 -5.59
CA MET A 1 3.72 -12.59 -4.18
C MET A 1 3.20 -11.48 -3.28
N LEU A 2 3.48 -10.21 -3.59
CA LEU A 2 2.94 -9.09 -2.79
C LEU A 2 1.40 -9.02 -2.84
N ASP A 3 0.76 -9.30 -3.99
CA ASP A 3 -0.71 -9.29 -4.05
C ASP A 3 -1.35 -10.35 -3.15
N ALA A 4 -0.71 -11.52 -3.02
CA ALA A 4 -1.13 -12.61 -2.12
C ALA A 4 -0.93 -12.20 -0.65
N TYR A 5 0.21 -11.56 -0.35
CA TYR A 5 0.47 -11.03 0.98
C TYR A 5 -0.54 -9.95 1.38
N GLU A 6 -0.82 -8.99 0.50
CA GLU A 6 -1.87 -7.98 0.67
C GLU A 6 -3.24 -8.63 0.92
N ALA A 7 -3.61 -9.63 0.12
CA ALA A 7 -4.90 -10.31 0.23
C ALA A 7 -5.08 -10.94 1.62
N ILE A 8 -4.07 -11.68 2.10
CA ILE A 8 -4.11 -12.30 3.44
C ILE A 8 -4.12 -11.23 4.53
N LEU A 9 -3.33 -10.15 4.41
CA LEU A 9 -3.34 -9.06 5.38
C LEU A 9 -4.71 -8.41 5.51
N ILE A 10 -5.38 -8.18 4.38
CA ILE A 10 -6.70 -7.54 4.32
C ILE A 10 -7.78 -8.47 4.89
N ALA A 11 -7.79 -9.74 4.49
CA ALA A 11 -8.80 -10.71 4.86
C ALA A 11 -8.63 -11.22 6.30
N ASP A 12 -7.41 -11.65 6.65
CA ASP A 12 -7.15 -12.46 7.84
C ASP A 12 -6.17 -11.79 8.83
N GLY A 13 -5.53 -10.70 8.43
CA GLY A 13 -4.62 -9.92 9.26
C GLY A 13 -3.18 -10.44 9.34
N ALA A 14 -2.30 -9.66 9.96
CA ALA A 14 -0.85 -9.89 9.94
C ALA A 14 -0.38 -11.19 10.61
N ARG A 15 -1.16 -11.74 11.55
CA ARG A 15 -0.84 -13.03 12.20
C ARG A 15 -1.03 -14.21 11.24
N ALA A 16 -2.05 -14.15 10.38
CA ALA A 16 -2.34 -15.21 9.41
C ALA A 16 -1.37 -15.21 8.21
N ALA A 17 -0.75 -14.05 7.93
CA ALA A 17 0.25 -13.90 6.87
C ALA A 17 1.61 -14.52 7.25
N THR A 18 1.66 -15.86 7.26
CA THR A 18 2.90 -16.63 7.38
C THR A 18 3.54 -16.85 6.00
N MET A 19 4.85 -17.09 5.96
CA MET A 19 5.55 -17.39 4.70
C MET A 19 4.91 -18.56 3.92
N GLU A 20 4.41 -19.57 4.63
CA GLU A 20 3.73 -20.71 4.03
C GLU A 20 2.37 -20.35 3.46
N ALA A 21 1.57 -19.56 4.18
CA ALA A 21 0.28 -19.10 3.70
C ALA A 21 0.44 -18.22 2.46
N ILE A 22 1.44 -17.32 2.46
CA ILE A 22 1.75 -16.44 1.33
C ILE A 22 2.23 -17.23 0.13
N ALA A 23 3.13 -18.21 0.32
CA ALA A 23 3.61 -19.05 -0.78
C ALA A 23 2.46 -19.84 -1.42
N ARG A 24 1.60 -20.44 -0.59
CA ARG A 24 0.41 -21.17 -1.03
C ARG A 24 -0.53 -20.28 -1.84
N GLU A 25 -0.86 -19.11 -1.31
CA GLU A 25 -1.76 -18.15 -1.97
C GLU A 25 -1.15 -17.61 -3.27
N ALA A 26 0.16 -17.40 -3.31
CA ALA A 26 0.87 -16.97 -4.51
C ALA A 26 1.10 -18.08 -5.54
N GLY A 27 0.72 -19.32 -5.26
CA GLY A 27 0.92 -20.47 -6.16
C GLY A 27 2.40 -20.86 -6.35
N VAL A 28 3.25 -20.58 -5.36
CA VAL A 28 4.70 -20.88 -5.40
C VAL A 28 5.13 -21.77 -4.25
N SER A 29 6.31 -22.38 -4.35
CA SER A 29 6.88 -23.12 -3.21
C SER A 29 7.41 -22.15 -2.15
N LYS A 30 7.50 -22.63 -0.89
CA LYS A 30 8.14 -21.86 0.20
C LYS A 30 9.58 -21.46 -0.14
N GLY A 31 10.33 -22.36 -0.79
CA GLY A 31 11.68 -22.06 -1.28
C GLY A 31 11.71 -21.00 -2.38
N GLY A 32 10.73 -21.03 -3.30
CA GLY A 32 10.58 -20.01 -4.33
C GLY A 32 10.24 -18.64 -3.76
N LEU A 33 9.39 -18.58 -2.73
CA LEU A 33 9.11 -17.32 -2.01
C LEU A 33 10.37 -16.79 -1.31
N LEU A 34 11.10 -17.65 -0.59
CA LEU A 34 12.32 -17.29 0.14
C LEU A 34 13.46 -16.82 -0.78
N TYR A 35 13.48 -17.29 -2.02
CA TYR A 35 14.43 -16.80 -3.04
C TYR A 35 14.22 -15.32 -3.38
N HIS A 36 12.98 -14.82 -3.32
CA HIS A 36 12.65 -13.42 -3.59
C HIS A 36 12.58 -12.56 -2.33
N PHE A 37 12.13 -13.14 -1.22
CA PHE A 37 11.99 -12.46 0.07
C PHE A 37 12.52 -13.34 1.18
N GLU A 38 13.72 -13.02 1.66
CA GLU A 38 14.46 -13.82 2.64
C GLU A 38 13.76 -13.90 4.00
N SER A 39 12.86 -12.96 4.31
CA SER A 39 12.14 -12.92 5.57
C SER A 39 10.76 -12.26 5.47
N LYS A 40 10.00 -12.32 6.57
CA LYS A 40 8.72 -11.60 6.67
C LYS A 40 8.92 -10.09 6.68
N GLU A 41 9.98 -9.62 7.33
CA GLU A 41 10.36 -8.21 7.36
C GLU A 41 10.70 -7.69 5.95
N ALA A 42 11.32 -8.52 5.10
CA ALA A 42 11.57 -8.17 3.70
C ALA A 42 10.26 -8.01 2.91
N LEU A 43 9.24 -8.83 3.17
CA LEU A 43 7.90 -8.68 2.59
C LEU A 43 7.19 -7.42 3.12
N GLU A 44 7.30 -7.12 4.41
CA GLU A 44 6.74 -5.90 5.02
C GLU A 44 7.35 -4.65 4.37
N ALA A 45 8.68 -4.61 4.24
CA ALA A 45 9.39 -3.52 3.60
C ALA A 45 8.99 -3.36 2.12
N ALA A 46 8.89 -4.47 1.38
CA ALA A 46 8.50 -4.45 -0.02
C ALA A 46 7.04 -3.99 -0.22
N LEU A 47 6.12 -4.36 0.68
CA LEU A 47 4.75 -3.86 0.67
C LEU A 47 4.71 -2.34 0.94
N ILE A 48 5.47 -1.85 1.93
CA ILE A 48 5.55 -0.41 2.24
C ILE A 48 6.11 0.37 1.05
N ALA A 49 7.16 -0.14 0.41
CA ALA A 49 7.75 0.46 -0.79
C ALA A 49 6.74 0.55 -1.93
N ARG A 50 6.06 -0.57 -2.26
CA ARG A 50 5.01 -0.60 -3.28
C ARG A 50 3.89 0.40 -3.01
N MET A 51 3.41 0.47 -1.76
CA MET A 51 2.37 1.42 -1.37
C MET A 51 2.83 2.87 -1.57
N THR A 52 4.08 3.17 -1.24
CA THR A 52 4.68 4.49 -1.44
C THR A 52 4.81 4.83 -2.92
N ASP A 53 5.29 3.90 -3.75
CA ASP A 53 5.45 4.13 -5.19
C ASP A 53 4.11 4.39 -5.88
N LEU A 54 3.08 3.60 -5.54
CA LEU A 54 1.72 3.79 -6.05
C LEU A 54 1.15 5.14 -5.63
N ALA A 55 1.37 5.56 -4.38
CA ALA A 55 0.88 6.85 -3.90
C ALA A 55 1.59 8.03 -4.59
N LEU A 56 2.91 7.92 -4.83
CA LEU A 56 3.66 8.96 -5.52
C LEU A 56 3.24 9.07 -6.99
N ALA A 57 2.95 7.95 -7.65
CA ALA A 57 2.39 7.94 -9.01
C ALA A 57 1.02 8.65 -9.04
N ASP A 58 0.13 8.30 -8.11
CA ASP A 58 -1.19 8.94 -7.97
C ASP A 58 -1.07 10.45 -7.73
N ILE A 59 -0.18 10.88 -6.83
CA ILE A 59 0.10 12.31 -6.59
C ILE A 59 0.58 13.01 -7.86
N ALA A 60 1.47 12.37 -8.63
CA ALA A 60 2.01 12.94 -9.85
C ALA A 60 0.92 13.10 -10.93
N GLU A 61 0.05 12.11 -11.07
CA GLU A 61 -1.11 12.16 -11.97
C GLU A 61 -2.09 13.27 -11.58
N LEU A 62 -2.45 13.36 -10.30
CA LEU A 62 -3.34 14.41 -9.77
C LEU A 62 -2.76 15.82 -9.96
N SER A 63 -1.44 15.98 -9.85
CA SER A 63 -0.75 17.27 -10.04
C SER A 63 -0.71 17.71 -11.51
N ALA A 64 -0.79 16.76 -12.44
CA ALA A 64 -0.76 17.00 -13.88
C ALA A 64 -2.16 17.19 -14.50
N ASP A 65 -3.24 16.92 -13.75
CA ASP A 65 -4.62 17.06 -14.23
C ASP A 65 -5.00 18.55 -14.42
N ALA A 66 -5.43 18.89 -15.63
CA ALA A 66 -5.80 20.24 -16.06
C ALA A 66 -7.09 20.76 -15.40
N ASP A 67 -7.95 19.88 -14.88
CA ASP A 67 -9.19 20.25 -14.18
C ASP A 67 -8.94 20.69 -12.71
N GLY A 68 -7.69 20.58 -12.25
CA GLY A 68 -7.27 20.91 -10.90
C GLY A 68 -7.48 19.75 -9.89
N PRO A 69 -6.66 19.70 -8.82
CA PRO A 69 -6.56 18.53 -7.95
C PRO A 69 -7.82 18.22 -7.15
N VAL A 70 -8.75 19.16 -6.99
CA VAL A 70 -10.03 18.93 -6.31
C VAL A 70 -10.98 18.08 -7.15
N ALA A 71 -11.08 18.32 -8.46
CA ALA A 71 -11.89 17.52 -9.38
C ALA A 71 -11.31 16.11 -9.56
N ALA A 72 -9.97 16.02 -9.58
CA ALA A 72 -9.24 14.76 -9.67
C ALA A 72 -9.38 13.92 -8.38
N PHE A 73 -9.26 14.54 -7.20
CA PHE A 73 -9.48 13.87 -5.90
C PHE A 73 -10.90 13.32 -5.73
N VAL A 74 -11.93 14.03 -6.20
CA VAL A 74 -13.32 13.53 -6.19
C VAL A 74 -13.53 12.38 -7.17
N ARG A 75 -12.82 12.35 -8.32
CA ARG A 75 -12.86 11.20 -9.25
C ARG A 75 -12.17 9.95 -8.69
N THR A 76 -11.00 10.10 -8.07
CA THR A 76 -10.20 8.95 -7.61
C THR A 76 -10.67 8.42 -6.25
N SER A 77 -11.21 9.28 -5.37
CA SER A 77 -11.70 8.88 -4.03
C SER A 77 -12.89 7.90 -4.04
N VAL A 78 -13.49 7.61 -5.20
CA VAL A 78 -14.64 6.70 -5.33
C VAL A 78 -14.24 5.31 -5.86
N MET A 79 -13.01 5.12 -6.33
CA MET A 79 -12.58 3.86 -6.97
C MET A 79 -12.16 2.78 -5.98
N THR A 80 -13.12 2.25 -5.22
CA THR A 80 -12.92 1.03 -4.41
C THR A 80 -12.34 -0.12 -5.25
N GLY A 81 -11.10 -0.52 -4.95
CA GLY A 81 -10.45 -1.71 -5.53
C GLY A 81 -9.19 -1.45 -6.36
N HIS A 82 -8.66 -0.22 -6.38
CA HIS A 82 -7.40 0.09 -7.06
C HIS A 82 -6.19 -0.52 -6.31
N PRO A 83 -5.07 -0.84 -7.00
CA PRO A 83 -3.86 -1.34 -6.34
C PRO A 83 -3.37 -0.47 -5.17
N LEU A 84 -3.54 0.86 -5.27
CA LEU A 84 -3.18 1.78 -4.19
C LEU A 84 -4.05 1.59 -2.94
N ASP A 85 -5.38 1.45 -3.08
CA ASP A 85 -6.26 1.24 -1.92
C ASP A 85 -5.94 -0.04 -1.18
N ARG A 86 -5.68 -1.11 -1.94
CA ARG A 86 -5.27 -2.41 -1.38
C ARG A 86 -3.97 -2.28 -0.63
N ALA A 87 -2.98 -1.63 -1.23
CA ALA A 87 -1.68 -1.41 -0.60
C ALA A 87 -1.82 -0.56 0.69
N ILE A 88 -2.58 0.53 0.67
CA ILE A 88 -2.85 1.36 1.86
C ILE A 88 -3.56 0.55 2.94
N THR A 89 -4.58 -0.22 2.57
CA THR A 89 -5.33 -1.04 3.53
C THR A 89 -4.43 -2.10 4.15
N ALA A 90 -3.63 -2.80 3.34
CA ALA A 90 -2.68 -3.81 3.81
C ALA A 90 -1.59 -3.19 4.70
N THR A 91 -0.99 -2.06 4.32
CA THR A 91 -0.02 -1.35 5.17
C THR A 91 -0.66 -0.86 6.47
N SER A 92 -1.92 -0.43 6.44
CA SER A 92 -2.66 -0.05 7.65
C SER A 92 -2.87 -1.23 8.61
N LYS A 93 -3.09 -2.44 8.09
CA LYS A 93 -3.16 -3.66 8.90
C LYS A 93 -1.83 -3.98 9.59
N LEU A 94 -0.69 -3.69 8.95
CA LEU A 94 0.64 -3.79 9.58
C LEU A 94 0.87 -2.71 10.64
N ALA A 95 0.48 -1.47 10.37
CA ALA A 95 0.60 -0.38 11.34
C ALA A 95 -0.17 -0.70 12.64
N GLN A 96 -1.37 -1.32 12.52
CA GLN A 96 -2.18 -1.76 13.65
C GLN A 96 -1.50 -2.80 14.55
N THR A 97 -0.49 -3.53 14.06
CA THR A 97 0.31 -4.45 14.88
C THR A 97 1.54 -3.81 15.51
N GLY A 98 1.70 -2.49 15.40
CA GLY A 98 2.85 -1.75 15.93
C GLY A 98 4.02 -1.64 14.97
N ASN A 99 3.85 -1.97 13.68
CA ASN A 99 4.90 -1.71 12.69
C ASN A 99 5.06 -0.19 12.49
N VAL A 100 6.18 0.35 13.00
CA VAL A 100 6.48 1.78 12.99
C VAL A 100 6.73 2.28 11.56
N ALA A 101 7.47 1.52 10.74
CA ALA A 101 7.76 1.90 9.36
C ALA A 101 6.48 2.04 8.52
N ALA A 102 5.52 1.13 8.70
CA ALA A 102 4.21 1.20 8.07
C ALA A 102 3.44 2.47 8.51
N SER A 103 3.46 2.77 9.80
CA SER A 103 2.80 3.96 10.37
C SER A 103 3.40 5.27 9.83
N ASP A 104 4.72 5.32 9.73
CA ASP A 104 5.46 6.47 9.22
C ASP A 104 5.24 6.67 7.72
N ALA A 105 5.20 5.59 6.93
CA ALA A 105 4.90 5.66 5.50
C ALA A 105 3.49 6.20 5.23
N LEU A 106 2.47 5.68 5.94
CA LEU A 106 1.09 6.16 5.83
C LEU A 106 0.96 7.65 6.21
N ARG A 107 1.66 8.08 7.27
CA ARG A 107 1.74 9.49 7.66
C ARG A 107 2.37 10.33 6.56
N GLY A 108 3.52 9.92 6.04
CA GLY A 108 4.26 10.67 5.02
C GLY A 108 3.47 10.84 3.72
N ILE A 109 2.66 9.86 3.32
CA ILE A 109 1.80 9.97 2.13
C ILE A 109 0.63 10.91 2.38
N ARG A 110 -0.05 10.78 3.52
CA ARG A 110 -1.14 11.69 3.90
C ARG A 110 -0.68 13.14 3.92
N ASP A 111 0.51 13.40 4.47
CA ASP A 111 1.04 14.76 4.57
C ASP A 111 1.34 15.33 3.17
N ARG A 112 1.86 14.52 2.23
CA ARG A 112 2.07 14.92 0.83
C ARG A 112 0.77 15.23 0.09
N TRP A 113 -0.26 14.39 0.24
CA TRP A 113 -1.58 14.69 -0.34
C TRP A 113 -2.19 15.97 0.23
N ALA A 114 -2.06 16.19 1.54
CA ALA A 114 -2.55 17.41 2.17
C ALA A 114 -1.84 18.65 1.60
N ASP A 115 -0.53 18.59 1.38
CA ASP A 115 0.24 19.68 0.77
C ASP A 115 -0.13 19.94 -0.70
N LEU A 116 -0.54 18.90 -1.45
CA LEU A 116 -1.06 19.05 -2.81
C LEU A 116 -2.40 19.80 -2.85
N VAL A 117 -3.31 19.48 -1.91
CA VAL A 117 -4.68 20.02 -1.91
C VAL A 117 -4.76 21.40 -1.27
N ARG A 118 -3.96 21.68 -0.23
CA ARG A 118 -3.96 22.95 0.53
C ARG A 118 -4.00 24.23 -0.32
N PRO A 119 -3.23 24.37 -1.43
CA PRO A 119 -3.27 25.57 -2.26
C PRO A 119 -4.62 25.84 -2.96
N HIS A 120 -5.49 24.83 -3.08
CA HIS A 120 -6.71 24.85 -3.89
C HIS A 120 -7.99 25.02 -3.07
N VAL A 121 -7.88 25.08 -1.74
CA VAL A 121 -9.02 25.27 -0.82
C VAL A 121 -8.91 26.67 -0.22
N ARG A 122 -9.45 27.68 -0.93
CA ARG A 122 -9.66 29.05 -0.43
C ARG A 122 -11.07 29.51 -0.74
#